data_AF-A0A7Y5T3J3-F1
#
_entry.id   AF-A0A7Y5T3J3-F1
#
_cell.length_a   1.000
_cell.length_b   1.000
_cell.length_c   1.000
_cell.angle_alpha   90.00
_cell.angle_beta   90.00
_cell.angle_gamma   90.00
#
_symmetry.space_group_name_H-M   'P 1'
#
loop_
_entity.id
_entity.type
_entity.pdbx_description
1 polymer ?
#
loop_
_entity_poly.entity_id
_entity_poly.type
_entity_poly.pdbx_seq_one_letter_code
_entity_poly.pdbx_strand_id
1 'polypeptide(L)'
;MDSKHRSTQRLVGAATATAFALIGTLALATPSASAVSADRDHDGMPNRWEAAHGLNPRVANGGGDADHDRLSNLAEFRHRTDPRDEDSDNDGMDDGDEVRDGRGSTNVRDRDTDDDGRLDGDEDADHDGVRNEDEDDASETCLFNDDDRDHDGVADEDENEQHTSVRDRDSDDDGVLDGAEDPNHDGVTNEDLDDHADDECENETEDADDFLGTIASYDATTGALVIMLSDGVTTVTHTVTDATDVELGHGQKSDTSLLVAGTGVDEILLAADGTLSEVEITPAAP
;
A
#
# COMPACT_ATOMS: atom_id res chain seq x y z
N MET A 1 -18.99 11.66 -93.75
CA MET A 1 -18.18 11.54 -94.98
C MET A 1 -16.82 12.13 -94.63
N ASP A 2 -15.71 11.42 -94.55
CA ASP A 2 -15.40 9.99 -94.58
C ASP A 2 -14.23 9.77 -93.58
N SER A 3 -14.21 8.76 -92.71
CA SER A 3 -14.04 7.32 -92.97
C SER A 3 -12.60 6.91 -93.35
N LYS A 4 -11.98 6.14 -92.44
CA LYS A 4 -11.02 5.03 -92.69
C LYS A 4 -9.61 5.39 -93.21
N HIS A 5 -8.56 5.05 -92.44
CA HIS A 5 -7.68 3.86 -92.61
C HIS A 5 -6.63 4.00 -93.75
N ARG A 6 -5.44 3.37 -93.75
CA ARG A 6 -4.74 2.38 -92.88
C ARG A 6 -3.27 2.29 -93.36
N SER A 7 -2.35 1.78 -92.51
CA SER A 7 -1.13 1.01 -92.89
C SER A 7 -0.07 1.76 -93.74
N THR A 8 1.24 1.47 -93.82
CA THR A 8 2.26 0.59 -93.18
C THR A 8 3.66 1.09 -93.67
N GLN A 9 4.86 0.69 -93.23
CA GLN A 9 5.40 -0.41 -92.40
C GLN A 9 6.84 -0.01 -91.88
N ARG A 10 7.34 -0.68 -90.82
CA ARG A 10 8.72 -1.25 -90.58
C ARG A 10 10.00 -0.53 -91.16
N LEU A 11 11.20 -0.53 -90.54
CA LEU A 11 11.79 -1.24 -89.37
C LEU A 11 13.11 -0.55 -88.88
N VAL A 12 13.52 -0.82 -87.62
CA VAL A 12 14.86 -0.67 -86.96
C VAL A 12 15.62 0.68 -86.98
N GLY A 13 15.91 1.19 -85.78
CA GLY A 13 17.07 2.03 -85.45
C GLY A 13 17.43 1.81 -83.97
N ALA A 14 18.68 1.49 -83.66
CA ALA A 14 19.07 0.94 -82.34
C ALA A 14 19.24 2.01 -81.24
N ALA A 15 19.13 1.56 -79.99
CA ALA A 15 19.31 2.39 -78.80
C ALA A 15 20.79 2.69 -78.49
N THR A 16 21.03 3.88 -77.94
CA THR A 16 22.01 4.12 -76.87
C THR A 16 21.52 5.31 -76.04
N ALA A 17 21.35 5.10 -74.73
CA ALA A 17 20.92 6.13 -73.79
C ALA A 17 22.00 6.34 -72.73
N THR A 18 22.52 7.56 -72.62
CA THR A 18 23.36 8.00 -71.49
C THR A 18 23.22 9.51 -71.30
N ALA A 19 22.63 9.94 -70.18
CA ALA A 19 22.79 11.30 -69.65
C ALA A 19 22.45 11.31 -68.15
N PHE A 20 23.42 11.74 -67.33
CA PHE A 20 23.35 12.48 -66.05
C PHE A 20 22.10 12.27 -65.14
N ALA A 21 22.26 12.06 -63.83
CA ALA A 21 22.80 13.09 -62.94
C ALA A 21 23.05 12.66 -61.47
N LEU A 22 23.82 13.51 -60.79
CA LEU A 22 23.95 13.77 -59.34
C LEU A 22 24.54 12.72 -58.39
N ILE A 23 25.30 13.28 -57.44
CA ILE A 23 26.00 12.62 -56.35
C ILE A 23 25.00 12.38 -55.21
N GLY A 24 24.81 11.12 -54.83
CA GLY A 24 24.17 10.73 -53.58
C GLY A 24 25.19 10.02 -52.69
N THR A 25 25.66 10.69 -51.65
CA THR A 25 26.36 10.00 -50.55
C THR A 25 25.36 9.06 -49.90
N LEU A 26 25.52 7.75 -50.12
CA LEU A 26 24.83 6.74 -49.32
C LEU A 26 25.47 6.76 -47.93
N ALA A 27 25.06 7.74 -47.12
CA ALA A 27 25.08 7.57 -45.69
C ALA A 27 24.24 6.32 -45.44
N LEU A 28 24.90 5.24 -45.00
CA LEU A 28 24.24 4.16 -44.32
C LEU A 28 23.63 4.79 -43.09
N ALA A 29 22.36 5.21 -43.20
CA ALA A 29 21.50 5.32 -42.05
C ALA A 29 21.54 3.94 -41.42
N THR A 30 22.34 3.81 -40.37
CA THR A 30 22.14 2.75 -39.39
C THR A 30 20.64 2.76 -39.13
N PRO A 31 19.90 1.64 -39.28
CA PRO A 31 18.61 1.59 -38.62
C PRO A 31 18.90 2.00 -37.19
N SER A 32 18.25 3.05 -36.70
CA SER A 32 18.35 3.41 -35.30
C SER A 32 18.12 2.11 -34.58
N ALA A 33 19.12 1.63 -33.83
CA ALA A 33 18.85 0.62 -32.85
C ALA A 33 17.74 1.26 -32.03
N SER A 34 16.52 0.71 -32.11
CA SER A 34 15.52 1.01 -31.11
C SER A 34 16.28 0.89 -29.81
N ALA A 35 16.29 1.96 -29.03
CA ALA A 35 16.83 1.89 -27.70
C ALA A 35 15.88 0.95 -26.96
N VAL A 36 16.14 -0.37 -27.09
CA VAL A 36 15.95 -1.34 -26.03
C VAL A 36 16.40 -0.56 -24.82
N SER A 37 15.45 -0.24 -23.95
CA SER A 37 15.88 0.49 -22.77
C SER A 37 16.98 -0.35 -22.17
N ALA A 38 18.09 0.29 -21.79
CA ALA A 38 18.88 -0.37 -20.78
C ALA A 38 17.89 -0.66 -19.64
N ASP A 39 17.83 -1.93 -19.31
CA ASP A 39 17.27 -2.57 -18.14
C ASP A 39 18.52 -3.31 -17.64
N ARG A 40 18.99 -2.96 -16.45
CA ARG A 40 20.38 -3.19 -16.04
C ARG A 40 20.51 -4.32 -15.01
N ASP A 41 19.51 -4.41 -14.16
CA ASP A 41 19.20 -5.39 -13.13
C ASP A 41 18.47 -6.58 -13.74
N HIS A 42 17.72 -6.36 -14.82
CA HIS A 42 16.90 -7.33 -15.54
C HIS A 42 15.62 -7.73 -14.79
N ASP A 43 14.96 -6.78 -14.12
CA ASP A 43 13.62 -6.97 -13.55
C ASP A 43 12.48 -6.69 -14.53
N GLY A 44 12.78 -6.12 -15.70
CA GLY A 44 11.82 -5.79 -16.75
C GLY A 44 11.52 -4.30 -16.87
N MET A 45 12.00 -3.47 -15.95
CA MET A 45 11.80 -2.02 -15.97
C MET A 45 12.88 -1.29 -16.79
N PRO A 46 12.51 -0.26 -17.58
CA PRO A 46 13.47 0.62 -18.23
C PRO A 46 14.27 1.50 -17.26
N ASN A 47 15.61 1.49 -17.30
CA ASN A 47 16.51 2.41 -16.58
C ASN A 47 16.12 3.90 -16.64
N ARG A 48 15.43 4.31 -17.71
CA ARG A 48 14.98 5.71 -17.93
C ARG A 48 13.64 6.03 -17.29
N TRP A 49 12.82 5.00 -17.04
CA TRP A 49 11.51 5.07 -16.40
C TRP A 49 11.74 4.98 -14.89
N GLU A 50 12.49 3.98 -14.44
CA GLU A 50 12.97 3.90 -13.05
C GLU A 50 13.61 5.21 -12.57
N ALA A 51 14.54 5.77 -13.35
CA ALA A 51 15.19 7.04 -12.98
C ALA A 51 14.31 8.29 -13.16
N ALA A 52 13.12 8.16 -13.76
CA ALA A 52 12.13 9.25 -13.85
C ALA A 52 11.24 9.27 -12.60
N HIS A 53 10.73 8.10 -12.22
CA HIS A 53 9.97 7.84 -10.98
C HIS A 53 10.90 7.60 -9.77
N GLY A 54 12.18 7.99 -9.91
CA GLY A 54 13.21 8.00 -8.88
C GLY A 54 13.55 6.66 -8.21
N LEU A 55 13.15 5.53 -8.79
CA LEU A 55 13.68 4.20 -8.48
C LEU A 55 15.17 4.08 -8.84
N ASN A 56 15.79 2.92 -8.60
CA ASN A 56 17.23 2.72 -8.73
C ASN A 56 17.60 1.66 -9.81
N PRO A 57 18.06 2.08 -11.01
CA PRO A 57 18.52 1.22 -12.14
C PRO A 57 19.78 0.37 -11.89
N ARG A 58 19.88 -0.18 -10.68
CA ARG A 58 20.92 -1.10 -10.20
C ARG A 58 20.37 -2.15 -9.22
N VAL A 59 19.10 -2.07 -8.83
CA VAL A 59 18.43 -2.90 -7.84
C VAL A 59 17.19 -3.46 -8.53
N ALA A 60 17.12 -4.78 -8.66
CA ALA A 60 15.96 -5.45 -9.25
C ALA A 60 14.77 -5.36 -8.27
N ASN A 61 14.01 -4.27 -8.33
CA ASN A 61 12.88 -3.98 -7.44
C ASN A 61 11.52 -3.94 -8.16
N GLY A 62 11.43 -4.32 -9.44
CA GLY A 62 10.15 -4.41 -10.15
C GLY A 62 9.14 -5.43 -9.59
N GLY A 63 9.55 -6.30 -8.66
CA GLY A 63 8.64 -7.15 -7.89
C GLY A 63 8.45 -6.69 -6.44
N GLY A 64 8.92 -5.50 -6.10
CA GLY A 64 8.53 -4.79 -4.90
C GLY A 64 7.48 -3.74 -5.22
N ASP A 65 7.11 -3.04 -4.18
CA ASP A 65 6.04 -2.07 -4.05
C ASP A 65 6.67 -0.87 -3.29
N ALA A 66 6.28 0.36 -3.59
CA ALA A 66 7.02 1.55 -3.16
C ALA A 66 6.14 2.76 -2.80
N ASP A 67 4.95 2.75 -3.39
CA ASP A 67 3.67 3.35 -3.06
C ASP A 67 3.20 2.75 -1.73
N HIS A 68 2.92 1.43 -1.78
CA HIS A 68 2.18 0.56 -0.84
C HIS A 68 0.74 0.18 -1.26
N ASP A 69 0.27 0.67 -2.43
CA ASP A 69 -0.98 0.35 -3.15
C ASP A 69 -1.22 -1.14 -3.53
N ARG A 70 -0.37 -2.06 -3.06
CA ARG A 70 -0.40 -3.49 -3.38
C ARG A 70 -0.07 -3.80 -4.87
N LEU A 71 0.30 -2.81 -5.70
CA LEU A 71 0.69 -2.95 -7.11
C LEU A 71 2.23 -2.91 -7.29
N SER A 72 2.79 -4.06 -7.69
CA SER A 72 4.24 -4.13 -7.92
C SER A 72 4.74 -3.08 -8.94
N ASN A 73 5.91 -2.48 -8.69
CA ASN A 73 6.61 -1.50 -9.53
C ASN A 73 6.73 -1.87 -11.04
N LEU A 74 6.67 -3.16 -11.40
CA LEU A 74 6.64 -3.63 -12.80
C LEU A 74 5.23 -3.73 -13.40
N ALA A 75 4.19 -3.91 -12.59
CA ALA A 75 2.79 -3.80 -12.99
C ALA A 75 2.47 -2.33 -13.24
N GLU A 76 2.71 -1.48 -12.27
CA GLU A 76 2.99 -0.04 -12.35
C GLU A 76 3.50 0.43 -13.74
N PHE A 77 4.73 0.06 -14.10
CA PHE A 77 5.33 0.37 -15.41
C PHE A 77 4.48 -0.03 -16.65
N ARG A 78 3.63 -1.06 -16.54
CA ARG A 78 2.75 -1.54 -17.62
C ARG A 78 1.44 -0.75 -17.68
N HIS A 79 0.88 -0.38 -16.53
CA HIS A 79 -0.34 0.41 -16.39
C HIS A 79 -0.08 1.90 -16.68
N ARG A 80 1.16 2.36 -16.43
CA ARG A 80 1.75 3.69 -16.71
C ARG A 80 1.38 4.78 -15.69
N THR A 81 1.09 4.30 -14.51
CA THR A 81 1.03 4.91 -13.20
C THR A 81 2.44 5.31 -12.72
N ASP A 82 2.58 5.94 -11.54
CA ASP A 82 3.88 6.34 -10.95
C ASP A 82 4.12 5.55 -9.65
N PRO A 83 5.19 4.74 -9.53
CA PRO A 83 5.42 3.76 -8.43
C PRO A 83 5.85 4.42 -7.10
N ARG A 84 5.15 5.50 -6.73
CA ARG A 84 5.24 6.38 -5.55
C ARG A 84 3.95 7.17 -5.26
N ASP A 85 2.85 6.83 -5.91
CA ASP A 85 1.65 7.67 -6.07
C ASP A 85 0.50 6.65 -6.13
N GLU A 86 -0.01 6.24 -4.96
CA GLU A 86 -0.93 5.09 -4.88
C GLU A 86 -2.24 5.30 -5.64
N ASP A 87 -2.73 6.55 -5.75
CA ASP A 87 -3.80 6.95 -6.67
C ASP A 87 -3.24 7.85 -7.80
N SER A 88 -2.98 7.26 -8.98
CA SER A 88 -2.42 7.97 -10.15
C SER A 88 -3.33 9.01 -10.83
N ASP A 89 -4.62 9.07 -10.52
CA ASP A 89 -5.56 9.98 -11.20
C ASP A 89 -6.47 10.85 -10.31
N ASN A 90 -6.36 10.62 -9.01
CA ASN A 90 -6.85 11.40 -7.88
C ASN A 90 -8.38 11.38 -7.84
N ASP A 91 -8.91 10.18 -7.61
CA ASP A 91 -10.32 9.83 -7.65
C ASP A 91 -10.86 9.10 -6.42
N GLY A 92 -9.96 8.59 -5.57
CA GLY A 92 -10.27 7.91 -4.31
C GLY A 92 -9.96 6.41 -4.30
N MET A 93 -9.72 5.80 -5.47
CA MET A 93 -9.38 4.36 -5.55
C MET A 93 -7.90 4.14 -5.90
N ASP A 94 -7.22 3.29 -5.12
CA ASP A 94 -5.81 2.94 -5.34
C ASP A 94 -5.58 2.19 -6.66
N ASP A 95 -4.45 2.48 -7.32
CA ASP A 95 -4.02 1.92 -8.61
C ASP A 95 -4.02 0.38 -8.58
N GLY A 96 -3.58 -0.21 -7.46
CA GLY A 96 -3.59 -1.64 -7.25
C GLY A 96 -4.96 -2.26 -7.10
N ASP A 97 -5.94 -1.49 -6.61
CA ASP A 97 -7.32 -1.92 -6.45
C ASP A 97 -8.14 -1.78 -7.72
N GLU A 98 -7.97 -0.69 -8.44
CA GLU A 98 -8.48 -0.57 -9.81
C GLU A 98 -7.92 -1.65 -10.76
N VAL A 99 -6.65 -2.05 -10.57
CA VAL A 99 -6.05 -3.16 -11.35
C VAL A 99 -6.52 -4.53 -10.87
N ARG A 100 -6.86 -4.66 -9.58
CA ARG A 100 -7.43 -5.86 -8.97
C ARG A 100 -8.91 -6.02 -9.29
N ASP A 101 -9.62 -4.93 -9.60
CA ASP A 101 -11.05 -4.89 -9.85
C ASP A 101 -11.48 -5.96 -10.87
N GLY A 102 -12.20 -6.96 -10.34
CA GLY A 102 -12.76 -8.05 -11.13
C GLY A 102 -13.94 -7.62 -12.01
N ARG A 103 -14.48 -6.42 -11.80
CA ARG A 103 -15.63 -5.83 -12.49
C ARG A 103 -15.16 -5.13 -13.77
N GLY A 104 -13.97 -4.53 -13.76
CA GLY A 104 -13.36 -3.81 -14.87
C GLY A 104 -14.12 -2.53 -15.20
N SER A 105 -14.60 -1.88 -14.14
CA SER A 105 -15.39 -0.63 -14.18
C SER A 105 -14.47 0.58 -14.26
N THR A 106 -13.33 0.50 -13.59
CA THR A 106 -12.40 1.59 -13.29
C THR A 106 -11.13 1.53 -14.17
N ASN A 107 -10.28 2.56 -14.13
CA ASN A 107 -8.99 2.63 -14.81
C ASN A 107 -8.14 3.86 -14.41
N VAL A 108 -7.21 3.69 -13.46
CA VAL A 108 -5.81 4.18 -13.17
C VAL A 108 -5.24 5.45 -13.81
N ARG A 109 -5.97 6.06 -14.73
CA ARG A 109 -5.61 7.23 -15.54
C ARG A 109 -6.82 8.04 -16.03
N ASP A 110 -8.03 7.74 -15.58
CA ASP A 110 -9.32 8.29 -16.01
C ASP A 110 -10.47 8.26 -14.96
N ARG A 111 -10.21 8.57 -13.67
CA ARG A 111 -11.04 9.16 -12.57
C ARG A 111 -12.60 9.32 -12.59
N ASP A 112 -13.29 8.80 -13.58
CA ASP A 112 -14.72 8.90 -13.97
C ASP A 112 -14.82 8.06 -15.27
N THR A 113 -14.47 6.78 -15.21
CA THR A 113 -14.23 5.89 -16.38
C THR A 113 -15.50 5.71 -17.24
N ASP A 114 -16.67 5.94 -16.64
CA ASP A 114 -17.99 5.80 -17.23
C ASP A 114 -18.57 7.12 -17.83
N ASP A 115 -17.99 8.30 -17.52
CA ASP A 115 -18.48 9.66 -17.83
C ASP A 115 -19.86 10.00 -17.17
N ASP A 116 -20.24 9.37 -16.06
CA ASP A 116 -21.47 9.64 -15.27
C ASP A 116 -21.38 10.96 -14.48
N GLY A 117 -20.18 11.28 -13.99
CA GLY A 117 -19.88 12.47 -13.19
C GLY A 117 -19.78 12.23 -11.68
N ARG A 118 -19.70 10.96 -11.25
CA ARG A 118 -18.97 10.53 -10.05
C ARG A 118 -17.49 10.30 -10.37
N LEU A 119 -16.70 10.08 -9.32
CA LEU A 119 -15.37 9.49 -9.41
C LEU A 119 -15.49 7.97 -9.24
N ASP A 120 -14.54 7.17 -9.71
CA ASP A 120 -14.68 5.71 -9.71
C ASP A 120 -14.59 5.13 -8.28
N GLY A 121 -13.80 5.72 -7.36
CA GLY A 121 -13.86 5.43 -5.92
C GLY A 121 -15.24 5.71 -5.30
N ASP A 122 -15.80 6.89 -5.58
CA ASP A 122 -17.11 7.45 -5.14
C ASP A 122 -18.35 6.66 -5.69
N GLU A 123 -18.15 5.63 -6.52
CA GLU A 123 -19.19 4.75 -7.08
C GLU A 123 -19.53 3.54 -6.19
N ASP A 124 -20.71 2.93 -6.40
CA ASP A 124 -21.16 1.67 -5.78
C ASP A 124 -21.43 0.68 -6.93
N ALA A 125 -20.38 0.01 -7.42
CA ALA A 125 -20.44 -0.65 -8.73
C ALA A 125 -21.30 -1.94 -8.71
N ASP A 126 -21.36 -2.68 -7.59
CA ASP A 126 -22.18 -3.89 -7.49
C ASP A 126 -23.54 -3.73 -6.79
N HIS A 127 -23.78 -2.56 -6.18
CA HIS A 127 -25.02 -2.15 -5.52
C HIS A 127 -25.31 -2.89 -4.20
N ASP A 128 -24.29 -3.18 -3.41
CA ASP A 128 -24.44 -3.70 -2.04
C ASP A 128 -24.63 -2.61 -0.98
N GLY A 129 -24.05 -1.42 -1.21
CA GLY A 129 -24.24 -0.20 -0.41
C GLY A 129 -22.95 0.46 0.09
N VAL A 130 -21.78 -0.12 -0.19
CA VAL A 130 -20.43 0.43 0.07
C VAL A 130 -19.96 1.24 -1.16
N ARG A 131 -19.02 2.18 -1.01
CA ARG A 131 -18.33 2.78 -2.17
C ARG A 131 -17.20 1.85 -2.62
N ASN A 132 -16.76 1.95 -3.88
CA ASN A 132 -15.65 1.14 -4.40
C ASN A 132 -14.35 1.43 -3.65
N GLU A 133 -14.18 2.66 -3.14
CA GLU A 133 -13.07 3.10 -2.28
C GLU A 133 -13.15 2.62 -0.82
N ASP A 134 -14.30 2.09 -0.35
CA ASP A 134 -14.43 1.45 0.99
C ASP A 134 -14.64 -0.09 0.90
N GLU A 135 -14.45 -0.71 -0.28
CA GLU A 135 -14.74 -2.14 -0.50
C GLU A 135 -13.58 -3.11 -0.13
N ASP A 136 -12.35 -2.60 0.01
CA ASP A 136 -11.22 -3.28 0.66
C ASP A 136 -11.53 -3.53 2.12
N ASP A 137 -11.85 -2.46 2.84
CA ASP A 137 -12.04 -2.42 4.29
C ASP A 137 -13.22 -3.32 4.68
N ALA A 138 -14.32 -3.22 3.94
CA ALA A 138 -15.47 -4.10 4.08
C ALA A 138 -15.17 -5.60 3.86
N SER A 139 -13.98 -5.94 3.33
CA SER A 139 -13.46 -7.30 3.17
C SER A 139 -12.24 -7.62 4.06
N GLU A 140 -11.56 -6.64 4.65
CA GLU A 140 -10.37 -6.86 5.46
C GLU A 140 -10.72 -7.20 6.91
N THR A 141 -10.41 -8.44 7.30
CA THR A 141 -10.89 -9.00 8.57
C THR A 141 -10.01 -8.64 9.75
N CYS A 142 -9.88 -7.35 10.09
CA CYS A 142 -9.23 -6.82 11.31
C CYS A 142 -7.88 -7.49 11.62
N LEU A 143 -7.10 -7.81 10.59
CA LEU A 143 -5.95 -8.70 10.68
C LEU A 143 -4.77 -8.13 9.93
N PHE A 144 -4.15 -7.16 10.60
CA PHE A 144 -2.79 -6.69 10.37
C PHE A 144 -2.71 -5.67 9.23
N ASN A 145 -2.88 -4.39 9.56
CA ASN A 145 -2.59 -3.23 8.72
C ASN A 145 -1.11 -3.35 8.27
N ASP A 146 -0.86 -3.94 7.09
CA ASP A 146 0.49 -4.00 6.48
C ASP A 146 0.77 -2.83 5.52
N ASP A 147 -0.16 -1.87 5.58
CA ASP A 147 -0.42 -0.64 4.83
C ASP A 147 -0.55 0.61 5.72
N ASP A 148 -0.55 0.54 7.06
CA ASP A 148 -0.24 1.73 7.90
C ASP A 148 1.28 1.93 7.89
N ARG A 149 1.75 2.95 7.18
CA ARG A 149 3.19 3.13 6.92
C ARG A 149 3.99 3.72 8.07
N ASP A 150 3.42 4.61 8.85
CA ASP A 150 4.15 5.32 9.91
C ASP A 150 3.67 5.01 11.33
N HIS A 151 2.66 4.17 11.44
CA HIS A 151 2.04 3.58 12.62
C HIS A 151 1.38 4.63 13.49
N ASP A 152 0.31 5.21 12.96
CA ASP A 152 -0.43 6.30 13.60
C ASP A 152 -1.93 6.04 13.79
N GLY A 153 -2.47 5.00 13.15
CA GLY A 153 -3.86 4.58 13.26
C GLY A 153 -4.66 4.68 11.95
N VAL A 154 -4.14 5.35 10.92
CA VAL A 154 -4.77 5.45 9.58
C VAL A 154 -4.07 4.52 8.59
N ALA A 155 -4.81 3.89 7.68
CA ALA A 155 -4.22 3.13 6.56
C ALA A 155 -3.72 4.07 5.45
N ASP A 156 -2.67 3.68 4.71
CA ASP A 156 -2.11 4.51 3.61
C ASP A 156 -3.20 4.94 2.59
N GLU A 157 -4.22 4.10 2.37
CA GLU A 157 -5.37 4.36 1.48
C GLU A 157 -6.36 5.41 2.04
N ASP A 158 -6.73 5.33 3.32
CA ASP A 158 -7.51 6.37 4.02
C ASP A 158 -6.84 7.75 4.03
N GLU A 159 -5.52 7.78 4.22
CA GLU A 159 -4.76 9.03 4.32
C GLU A 159 -4.91 9.93 3.08
N ASN A 160 -5.23 9.34 1.92
CA ASN A 160 -5.55 10.07 0.71
C ASN A 160 -6.92 10.76 0.76
N GLU A 161 -7.98 10.12 1.28
CA GLU A 161 -9.29 10.76 1.47
C GLU A 161 -9.18 11.87 2.54
N GLN A 162 -8.50 11.58 3.64
CA GLN A 162 -8.33 12.48 4.78
C GLN A 162 -7.36 13.65 4.49
N HIS A 163 -6.52 13.51 3.46
CA HIS A 163 -5.45 14.43 3.06
C HIS A 163 -4.34 14.60 4.11
N THR A 164 -4.02 13.51 4.80
CA THR A 164 -2.90 13.38 5.73
C THR A 164 -1.66 12.93 4.95
N SER A 165 -0.77 12.07 5.48
CA SER A 165 0.50 11.74 4.85
C SER A 165 1.09 10.43 5.38
N VAL A 166 1.07 9.41 4.50
CA VAL A 166 1.67 8.04 4.50
C VAL A 166 3.14 7.89 4.94
N ARG A 167 3.71 8.87 5.65
CA ARG A 167 5.13 9.01 6.07
C ARG A 167 5.32 9.99 7.24
N ASP A 168 4.30 10.71 7.69
CA ASP A 168 4.38 11.72 8.75
C ASP A 168 3.08 11.83 9.61
N ARG A 169 2.71 10.74 10.32
CA ARG A 169 1.93 10.53 11.58
C ARG A 169 1.39 11.69 12.48
N ASP A 170 1.39 12.92 12.01
CA ASP A 170 1.14 14.22 12.65
C ASP A 170 1.31 15.27 11.52
N SER A 171 0.50 15.13 10.46
CA SER A 171 0.67 15.79 9.14
C SER A 171 0.71 17.31 9.20
N ASP A 172 0.13 17.90 10.26
CA ASP A 172 0.04 19.34 10.45
C ASP A 172 1.00 19.92 11.55
N ASP A 173 1.82 19.08 12.19
CA ASP A 173 2.78 19.40 13.28
C ASP A 173 2.09 19.95 14.58
N ASP A 174 0.81 19.66 14.83
CA ASP A 174 0.03 20.06 16.03
C ASP A 174 0.43 19.27 17.29
N GLY A 175 0.74 17.97 17.14
CA GLY A 175 1.10 17.06 18.22
C GLY A 175 0.00 16.09 18.68
N VAL A 176 -1.11 16.00 17.94
CA VAL A 176 -1.99 14.83 17.86
C VAL A 176 -1.46 13.93 16.71
N LEU A 177 -1.79 12.63 16.70
CA LEU A 177 -1.50 11.78 15.53
C LEU A 177 -2.67 11.89 14.56
N ASP A 178 -2.46 11.68 13.26
CA ASP A 178 -3.51 11.87 12.27
C ASP A 178 -4.69 10.91 12.53
N GLY A 179 -4.43 9.64 12.87
CA GLY A 179 -5.46 8.69 13.31
C GLY A 179 -6.23 9.12 14.56
N ALA A 180 -5.58 9.83 15.47
CA ALA A 180 -6.18 10.34 16.71
C ALA A 180 -6.81 11.75 16.57
N GLU A 181 -6.87 12.32 15.36
CA GLU A 181 -7.58 13.58 15.11
C GLU A 181 -9.11 13.39 15.01
N ASP A 182 -9.87 14.40 15.43
CA ASP A 182 -11.32 14.56 15.16
C ASP A 182 -11.50 15.90 14.41
N PRO A 183 -11.14 15.95 13.10
CA PRO A 183 -11.13 17.21 12.35
C PRO A 183 -12.55 17.76 12.16
N ASN A 184 -13.55 16.86 12.09
CA ASN A 184 -14.94 17.20 11.80
C ASN A 184 -15.73 17.64 13.07
N HIS A 185 -15.25 17.26 14.27
CA HIS A 185 -15.80 17.49 15.61
C HIS A 185 -17.15 16.79 15.90
N ASP A 186 -17.35 15.58 15.40
CA ASP A 186 -18.51 14.74 15.73
C ASP A 186 -18.26 13.78 16.92
N GLY A 187 -17.00 13.56 17.28
CA GLY A 187 -16.56 12.74 18.40
C GLY A 187 -16.15 11.31 18.03
N VAL A 188 -15.89 11.07 16.74
CA VAL A 188 -15.21 9.91 16.17
C VAL A 188 -13.81 10.36 15.73
N THR A 189 -12.78 9.55 15.96
CA THR A 189 -11.41 9.83 15.51
C THR A 189 -11.21 9.33 14.08
N ASN A 190 -10.19 9.83 13.38
CA ASN A 190 -9.88 9.45 12.00
C ASN A 190 -9.64 7.94 11.81
N GLU A 191 -9.09 7.28 12.83
CA GLU A 191 -8.93 5.81 12.99
C GLU A 191 -10.26 5.03 13.17
N ASP A 192 -11.38 5.74 13.35
CA ASP A 192 -12.74 5.21 13.53
C ASP A 192 -13.72 5.75 12.43
N LEU A 193 -13.25 6.52 11.41
CA LEU A 193 -14.14 7.18 10.42
C LEU A 193 -14.59 6.27 9.27
N ASP A 194 -13.80 5.26 8.98
CA ASP A 194 -13.97 4.17 8.01
C ASP A 194 -14.92 3.07 8.52
N ASP A 195 -15.25 3.07 9.83
CA ASP A 195 -16.07 2.06 10.53
C ASP A 195 -17.43 1.82 9.82
N HIS A 196 -17.43 0.86 8.88
CA HIS A 196 -18.66 0.51 8.21
C HIS A 196 -19.59 -0.08 9.27
N ALA A 197 -20.72 0.59 9.53
CA ALA A 197 -21.54 0.43 10.76
C ALA A 197 -22.24 -0.93 11.02
N ASP A 198 -21.78 -2.00 10.37
CA ASP A 198 -22.12 -3.41 10.57
C ASP A 198 -20.85 -4.32 10.67
N ASP A 199 -19.60 -3.81 10.58
CA ASP A 199 -18.42 -4.58 10.97
C ASP A 199 -18.29 -4.61 12.50
N GLU A 200 -18.08 -5.80 13.04
CA GLU A 200 -17.89 -6.00 14.47
C GLU A 200 -16.40 -5.87 14.83
N CYS A 201 -15.80 -4.72 14.48
CA CYS A 201 -14.66 -4.13 15.21
C CYS A 201 -15.04 -3.74 16.66
N GLU A 202 -16.21 -4.18 17.18
CA GLU A 202 -16.62 -4.21 18.60
C GLU A 202 -15.67 -4.98 19.54
N ASN A 203 -14.45 -5.34 19.10
CA ASN A 203 -13.35 -5.80 19.95
C ASN A 203 -12.10 -4.90 19.89
N GLU A 204 -12.16 -3.70 19.31
CA GLU A 204 -11.17 -2.65 19.60
C GLU A 204 -11.40 -2.09 21.00
N THR A 205 -10.94 -2.91 21.94
CA THR A 205 -10.95 -2.67 23.38
C THR A 205 -9.69 -1.91 23.80
N GLU A 206 -9.27 -0.86 23.07
CA GLU A 206 -8.06 -0.03 23.29
C GLU A 206 -6.70 -0.79 23.38
N ASP A 207 -6.70 -2.14 23.34
CA ASP A 207 -5.63 -2.99 23.90
C ASP A 207 -5.03 -4.00 22.88
N ALA A 208 -5.49 -4.05 21.62
CA ALA A 208 -5.12 -5.11 20.67
C ALA A 208 -3.65 -5.05 20.20
N ASP A 209 -3.13 -3.84 19.98
CA ASP A 209 -1.73 -3.58 19.61
C ASP A 209 -0.75 -3.74 20.78
N ASP A 210 -1.26 -3.75 22.00
CA ASP A 210 -0.45 -3.77 23.21
C ASP A 210 0.05 -5.18 23.58
N PHE A 211 -0.19 -6.21 22.75
CA PHE A 211 0.21 -7.60 23.02
C PHE A 211 1.74 -7.82 23.04
N LEU A 212 2.38 -7.46 24.17
CA LEU A 212 3.79 -7.65 24.42
C LEU A 212 4.22 -9.12 24.38
N GLY A 213 3.33 -10.05 24.75
CA GLY A 213 3.55 -11.49 24.55
C GLY A 213 2.89 -12.39 25.60
N THR A 214 3.60 -13.40 26.09
CA THR A 214 3.05 -14.38 27.04
C THR A 214 3.91 -14.58 28.27
N ILE A 215 3.27 -14.79 29.42
CA ILE A 215 3.97 -15.15 30.66
C ILE A 215 4.66 -16.52 30.46
N ALA A 216 5.98 -16.55 30.54
CA ALA A 216 6.77 -17.79 30.52
C ALA A 216 6.84 -18.43 31.92
N SER A 217 6.96 -17.62 32.97
CA SER A 217 6.92 -18.09 34.38
C SER A 217 6.82 -16.94 35.37
N TYR A 218 6.21 -17.20 36.53
CA TYR A 218 6.22 -16.31 37.70
C TYR A 218 6.65 -17.08 38.97
N ASP A 219 7.53 -16.49 39.79
CA ASP A 219 7.89 -17.00 41.11
C ASP A 219 7.52 -15.99 42.23
N ALA A 220 6.38 -16.25 42.87
CA ALA A 220 5.89 -15.47 44.02
C ALA A 220 6.83 -15.45 45.24
N THR A 221 7.90 -16.25 45.27
CA THR A 221 8.93 -16.20 46.33
C THR A 221 9.95 -15.08 46.09
N THR A 222 10.21 -14.75 44.83
CA THR A 222 11.24 -13.79 44.41
C THR A 222 10.66 -12.56 43.71
N GLY A 223 9.38 -12.60 43.32
CA GLY A 223 8.72 -11.56 42.51
C GLY A 223 9.10 -11.63 41.04
N ALA A 224 9.92 -12.60 40.61
CA ALA A 224 10.39 -12.68 39.23
C ALA A 224 9.27 -13.10 38.28
N LEU A 225 8.85 -12.17 37.41
CA LEU A 225 7.97 -12.42 36.28
C LEU A 225 8.81 -12.44 35.00
N VAL A 226 8.72 -13.54 34.25
CA VAL A 226 9.41 -13.74 32.97
C VAL A 226 8.36 -13.76 31.89
N ILE A 227 8.50 -12.88 30.91
CA ILE A 227 7.60 -12.74 29.76
C ILE A 227 8.41 -13.13 28.52
N MET A 228 7.84 -13.97 27.67
CA MET A 228 8.33 -14.25 26.33
C MET A 228 7.60 -13.33 25.37
N LEU A 229 8.34 -12.50 24.64
CA LEU A 229 7.73 -11.50 23.77
C LEU A 229 7.02 -12.16 22.57
N SER A 230 6.15 -11.41 21.91
CA SER A 230 5.44 -11.80 20.69
C SER A 230 6.37 -12.32 19.57
N ASP A 231 7.64 -11.88 19.53
CA ASP A 231 8.69 -12.39 18.63
C ASP A 231 9.03 -13.90 18.83
N GLY A 232 8.57 -14.52 19.91
CA GLY A 232 8.76 -15.95 20.23
C GLY A 232 10.20 -16.36 20.55
N VAL A 233 11.12 -15.41 20.71
CA VAL A 233 12.57 -15.66 20.88
C VAL A 233 13.16 -14.85 22.05
N THR A 234 12.71 -13.62 22.24
CA THR A 234 13.14 -12.71 23.28
C THR A 234 12.39 -13.00 24.58
N THR A 235 13.10 -12.93 25.70
CA THR A 235 12.51 -13.02 27.03
C THR A 235 12.96 -11.84 27.87
N VAL A 236 12.01 -11.14 28.47
CA VAL A 236 12.24 -10.08 29.45
C VAL A 236 11.97 -10.60 30.86
N THR A 237 12.54 -9.96 31.87
CA THR A 237 12.35 -10.38 33.26
C THR A 237 12.23 -9.15 34.14
N HIS A 238 11.10 -9.06 34.83
CA HIS A 238 10.74 -7.94 35.68
C HIS A 238 10.47 -8.43 37.12
N THR A 239 10.40 -7.49 38.05
CA THR A 239 10.12 -7.78 39.47
C THR A 239 8.75 -7.20 39.84
N VAL A 240 7.80 -8.11 40.09
CA VAL A 240 6.50 -7.84 40.71
C VAL A 240 6.71 -7.64 42.21
N THR A 241 6.02 -6.65 42.77
CA THR A 241 6.10 -6.29 44.19
C THR A 241 4.70 -6.13 44.79
N ASP A 242 4.60 -5.96 46.11
CA ASP A 242 3.33 -5.60 46.79
C ASP A 242 2.72 -4.25 46.32
N ALA A 243 3.44 -3.49 45.48
CA ALA A 243 3.01 -2.21 44.90
C ALA A 243 2.79 -2.28 43.38
N THR A 244 2.95 -3.47 42.77
CA THR A 244 2.61 -3.70 41.37
C THR A 244 1.10 -3.92 41.28
N ASP A 245 0.40 -3.05 40.57
CA ASP A 245 -0.97 -3.29 40.16
C ASP A 245 -0.98 -4.36 39.04
N VAL A 246 -1.95 -5.27 39.09
CA VAL A 246 -2.15 -6.34 38.10
C VAL A 246 -3.56 -6.18 37.58
N GLU A 247 -3.71 -5.81 36.32
CA GLU A 247 -4.98 -5.47 35.70
C GLU A 247 -5.41 -6.63 34.76
N LEU A 248 -6.70 -6.72 34.47
CA LEU A 248 -7.26 -7.54 33.40
C LEU A 248 -7.94 -6.53 32.45
N GLY A 249 -7.80 -6.72 31.13
CA GLY A 249 -8.23 -5.79 30.06
C GLY A 249 -9.35 -4.82 30.42
N HIS A 250 -9.14 -3.55 30.08
CA HIS A 250 -9.86 -2.38 30.60
C HIS A 250 -9.66 -2.07 32.11
N GLY A 251 -8.45 -2.22 32.64
CA GLY A 251 -8.13 -1.73 33.99
C GLY A 251 -8.91 -2.39 35.13
N GLN A 252 -9.29 -3.67 34.96
CA GLN A 252 -10.01 -4.42 35.98
C GLN A 252 -9.03 -5.10 36.95
N LYS A 253 -8.62 -4.33 37.97
CA LYS A 253 -7.79 -4.79 39.11
C LYS A 253 -8.02 -6.23 39.56
N SER A 254 -6.92 -6.98 39.55
CA SER A 254 -6.81 -8.40 39.82
C SER A 254 -5.73 -8.69 40.87
N ASP A 255 -5.23 -9.93 40.94
CA ASP A 255 -4.09 -10.30 41.79
C ASP A 255 -3.11 -11.27 41.11
N THR A 256 -1.92 -11.40 41.72
CA THR A 256 -0.81 -12.20 41.18
C THR A 256 -1.09 -13.71 41.01
N SER A 257 -2.27 -14.22 41.40
CA SER A 257 -2.67 -15.61 41.11
C SER A 257 -2.98 -15.87 39.64
N LEU A 258 -3.21 -14.82 38.84
CA LEU A 258 -3.41 -14.92 37.38
C LEU A 258 -2.11 -14.84 36.56
N LEU A 259 -0.97 -14.54 37.20
CA LEU A 259 0.36 -14.57 36.59
C LEU A 259 0.83 -16.02 36.42
N VAL A 260 0.18 -16.75 35.51
CA VAL A 260 0.46 -18.17 35.21
C VAL A 260 1.06 -18.31 33.82
N ALA A 261 1.81 -19.39 33.59
CA ALA A 261 2.46 -19.59 32.30
C ALA A 261 1.42 -19.78 31.17
N GLY A 262 1.53 -18.97 30.12
CA GLY A 262 0.60 -18.95 28.99
C GLY A 262 -0.55 -17.95 29.08
N THR A 263 -0.66 -17.15 30.16
CA THR A 263 -1.49 -15.92 30.12
C THR A 263 -0.88 -14.93 29.12
N GLY A 264 -1.73 -14.18 28.41
CA GLY A 264 -1.28 -13.01 27.65
C GLY A 264 -0.69 -11.97 28.58
N VAL A 265 0.18 -11.13 28.03
CA VAL A 265 0.59 -9.87 28.62
C VAL A 265 0.40 -8.84 27.54
N ASP A 266 -0.40 -7.85 27.89
CA ASP A 266 -0.72 -6.72 27.05
C ASP A 266 0.27 -5.64 27.54
N GLU A 267 -0.13 -4.55 28.18
CA GLU A 267 0.82 -3.53 28.67
C GLU A 267 1.74 -3.97 29.85
N ILE A 268 2.94 -3.35 29.95
CA ILE A 268 3.71 -3.25 31.21
C ILE A 268 4.20 -1.82 31.49
N LEU A 269 3.91 -1.30 32.68
CA LEU A 269 4.48 -0.05 33.17
C LEU A 269 5.60 -0.27 34.19
N LEU A 270 6.67 0.49 34.05
CA LEU A 270 7.83 0.44 34.94
C LEU A 270 7.90 1.65 35.87
N ALA A 271 8.01 1.36 37.17
CA ALA A 271 8.34 2.35 38.17
C ALA A 271 9.75 2.92 37.95
N ALA A 272 10.00 4.12 38.48
CA ALA A 272 11.29 4.82 38.33
C ALA A 272 12.53 4.11 38.94
N ASP A 273 12.33 2.98 39.65
CA ASP A 273 13.39 2.11 40.15
C ASP A 273 13.62 0.83 39.31
N GLY A 274 12.82 0.63 38.25
CA GLY A 274 12.87 -0.53 37.35
C GLY A 274 12.05 -1.73 37.80
N THR A 275 11.24 -1.62 38.86
CA THR A 275 10.20 -2.60 39.19
C THR A 275 8.94 -2.38 38.35
N LEU A 276 8.04 -3.36 38.28
CA LEU A 276 6.73 -3.16 37.64
C LEU A 276 5.86 -2.27 38.54
N SER A 277 5.39 -1.15 38.00
CA SER A 277 4.24 -0.45 38.59
C SER A 277 2.94 -1.11 38.18
N GLU A 278 2.84 -1.59 36.93
CA GLU A 278 1.62 -2.17 36.36
C GLU A 278 1.96 -3.33 35.43
N VAL A 279 1.00 -4.23 35.25
CA VAL A 279 0.99 -5.27 34.21
C VAL A 279 -0.46 -5.63 33.88
N GLU A 280 -0.85 -5.39 32.63
CA GLU A 280 -2.13 -5.78 32.04
C GLU A 280 -2.01 -7.23 31.52
N ILE A 281 -3.04 -8.04 31.69
CA ILE A 281 -3.02 -9.45 31.26
C ILE A 281 -4.33 -9.92 30.65
N THR A 282 -4.29 -10.32 29.38
CA THR A 282 -5.42 -11.01 28.75
C THR A 282 -5.50 -12.46 29.26
N PRO A 283 -6.64 -12.85 29.88
CA PRO A 283 -6.81 -14.19 30.42
C PRO A 283 -6.88 -15.22 29.28
N ALA A 284 -6.04 -16.25 29.35
CA ALA A 284 -5.97 -17.28 28.32
C ALA A 284 -7.33 -17.92 28.02
N ALA A 285 -7.68 -17.99 26.73
CA ALA A 285 -8.93 -18.59 26.25
C ALA A 285 -9.09 -20.07 26.71
N PRO A 286 -10.32 -20.52 27.02
CA PRO A 286 -10.59 -21.78 27.73
C PRO A 286 -10.50 -23.08 26.90
#